data_AF-A0A9D6NMI2-F1
#
_entry.id   AF-A0A9D6NMI2-F1
#
_cell.length_a   1.000
_cell.length_b   1.000
_cell.length_c   1.000
_cell.angle_alpha   90.00
_cell.angle_beta   90.00
_cell.angle_gamma   90.00
#
_symmetry.space_group_name_H-M   'P 1'
#
loop_
_entity.id
_entity.type
_entity.pdbx_description
1 polymer ?
#
loop_
_entity_poly.entity_id
_entity_poly.type
_entity_poly.pdbx_seq_one_letter_code
_entity_poly.pdbx_strand_id
1 'polypeptide(L)' 'MKRTTVMLPVELKMQAQKAAQSRGISLGTLIRESLRSALAADPEVDSLFADGEVFSGETPSDLAARHDDYLYDD' A
#
# COMPACT_ATOMS: atom_id res chain seq x y z
N MET A 1 23.02 12.94 -5.02
CA MET A 1 23.01 11.97 -3.90
C MET A 1 23.96 12.46 -2.82
N LYS A 2 23.63 12.27 -1.54
CA LYS A 2 24.56 12.48 -0.41
C LYS A 2 25.00 11.12 0.13
N ARG A 3 26.25 10.98 0.56
CA ARG A 3 26.76 9.74 1.15
C ARG A 3 26.18 9.62 2.56
N THR A 4 25.39 8.58 2.80
CA THR A 4 24.82 8.25 4.11
C THR A 4 25.32 6.88 4.53
N THR A 5 25.86 6.77 5.74
CA THR A 5 26.30 5.49 6.32
C THR A 5 25.26 5.05 7.33
N VAL A 6 24.75 3.83 7.18
CA VAL A 6 23.83 3.20 8.12
C VAL A 6 24.39 1.85 8.54
N MET A 7 24.25 1.52 9.82
CA MET A 7 24.61 0.21 10.34
C MET A 7 23.44 -0.74 10.14
N LEU A 8 23.71 -1.92 9.58
CA LEU A 8 22.72 -2.98 9.40
C LEU A 8 23.18 -4.22 10.18
N PRO A 9 22.26 -4.95 10.84
CA PRO A 9 22.54 -6.29 11.33
C PRO A 9 23.15 -7.16 10.23
N VAL A 10 24.08 -8.04 10.60
CA VAL A 10 24.83 -8.85 9.62
C VAL A 10 23.87 -9.72 8.81
N GLU A 11 22.90 -10.32 9.48
CA GLU A 11 21.89 -11.19 8.91
C GLU A 11 21.02 -10.44 7.90
N LEU A 12 20.59 -9.22 8.27
CA LEU A 12 19.77 -8.37 7.41
C LEU A 12 20.54 -7.95 6.15
N LYS A 13 21.81 -7.58 6.30
CA LYS A 13 22.67 -7.24 5.16
C LYS A 13 22.82 -8.43 4.22
N MET A 14 23.06 -9.63 4.75
CA MET A 14 23.18 -10.86 3.94
C MET A 14 21.88 -11.16 3.18
N GLN A 15 20.74 -11.09 3.86
CA GLN A 15 19.43 -11.30 3.22
C GLN A 15 19.15 -10.27 2.13
N ALA A 16 19.41 -8.99 2.40
CA ALA A 16 19.23 -7.92 1.42
C ALA A 16 20.15 -8.09 0.21
N GLN A 17 21.40 -8.52 0.40
CA GLN A 17 22.33 -8.81 -0.70
C GLN A 17 21.83 -9.97 -1.57
N LYS A 18 21.37 -11.06 -0.95
CA LYS A 18 20.81 -12.21 -1.68
C LYS A 18 19.58 -11.81 -2.49
N ALA A 19 18.67 -11.02 -1.90
CA ALA A 19 17.48 -10.52 -2.58
C ALA A 19 17.80 -9.57 -3.73
N ALA A 20 18.78 -8.69 -3.56
CA ALA A 20 19.24 -7.79 -4.63
C ALA A 20 19.83 -8.60 -5.80
N GLN A 21 20.66 -9.61 -5.49
CA GLN A 21 21.26 -10.47 -6.49
C GLN A 21 20.22 -11.27 -7.28
N SER A 22 19.23 -11.87 -6.60
CA SER A 22 18.16 -12.61 -7.27
C SER A 22 17.30 -11.73 -8.20
N ARG A 23 17.26 -10.41 -7.94
CA ARG A 23 16.56 -9.42 -8.75
C ARG A 23 17.44 -8.76 -9.82
N GLY A 24 18.73 -9.11 -9.90
CA GLY A 24 19.67 -8.50 -10.85
C GLY A 24 19.95 -7.02 -10.58
N ILE A 25 19.76 -6.53 -9.35
CA ILE A 25 19.97 -5.12 -8.97
C ILE A 25 21.06 -4.98 -7.90
N SER A 26 21.57 -3.77 -7.74
CA SER A 26 22.53 -3.48 -6.65
C SER A 26 21.83 -3.43 -5.28
N LEU A 27 22.56 -3.74 -4.21
CA LEU A 27 22.07 -3.54 -2.83
C LEU A 27 21.61 -2.09 -2.59
N GLY A 28 22.34 -1.11 -3.13
CA GLY A 28 21.97 0.29 -3.00
C GLY A 28 20.66 0.65 -3.71
N THR A 29 20.36 -0.01 -4.83
CA THR A 29 19.05 0.13 -5.51
C THR A 29 17.95 -0.43 -4.64
N LEU A 30 18.12 -1.65 -4.14
CA LEU A 30 17.16 -2.30 -3.24
C LEU A 30 16.87 -1.45 -2.00
N ILE A 31 17.90 -0.90 -1.35
CA ILE A 31 17.75 -0.05 -0.16
C ILE A 31 16.94 1.21 -0.51
N ARG A 32 17.23 1.89 -1.63
CA ARG A 32 16.51 3.10 -2.03
C ARG A 32 15.05 2.82 -2.37
N GLU A 33 14.78 1.74 -3.09
CA GLU A 33 13.41 1.33 -3.43
C GLU A 33 12.61 0.96 -2.18
N SER A 34 13.22 0.20 -1.27
CA SER A 34 12.59 -0.18 0.00
C SER A 34 12.27 1.04 0.86
N LEU A 35 13.20 2.00 0.96
CA LEU A 35 12.96 3.26 1.66
C LEU A 35 11.86 4.09 1.00
N ARG A 36 11.85 4.19 -0.33
CA ARG A 36 10.78 4.88 -1.06
C ARG A 36 9.42 4.22 -0.80
N SER A 37 9.36 2.89 -0.85
CA SER A 37 8.13 2.14 -0.59
C SER A 37 7.64 2.32 0.85
N ALA A 38 8.54 2.27 1.82
CA ALA A 38 8.19 2.44 3.23
C ALA A 38 7.73 3.87 3.56
N LEU A 39 8.22 4.88 2.83
CA LEU A 39 7.80 6.27 2.99
C LEU A 39 6.54 6.62 2.17
N ALA A 40 6.25 5.86 1.11
CA ALA A 40 5.05 6.04 0.29
C ALA A 40 3.84 5.28 0.86
N ALA A 41 4.08 4.23 1.64
CA ALA A 41 3.06 3.59 2.45
C ALA A 41 2.71 4.55 3.59
N ASP A 42 1.68 5.36 3.40
CA ASP A 42 1.13 6.19 4.45
C ASP A 42 0.43 5.27 5.47
N PRO A 43 0.93 5.13 6.70
CA PRO A 43 0.31 4.24 7.69
C PRO A 43 -1.09 4.72 8.10
N GLU A 44 -1.47 5.96 7.78
CA GLU A 44 -2.78 6.52 8.12
C GLU A 44 -3.83 6.33 7.01
N VAL A 45 -3.44 5.89 5.80
CA VAL A 45 -4.38 5.68 4.69
C VAL A 45 -4.83 4.22 4.68
N ASP A 46 -5.84 3.92 5.49
CA ASP A 46 -6.60 2.68 5.38
C ASP A 46 -7.21 2.61 3.97
N SER A 47 -6.89 1.57 3.20
CA SER A 47 -7.42 1.40 1.85
C SER A 47 -8.95 1.33 1.81
N LEU A 48 -9.61 0.98 2.92
CA LEU A 48 -11.06 1.04 3.07
C LEU A 48 -11.59 2.49 3.12
N PHE A 49 -10.82 3.43 3.68
CA PHE A 49 -11.18 4.85 3.81
C PHE A 49 -10.48 5.76 2.79
N ALA A 50 -9.61 5.20 1.96
CA ALA A 50 -8.93 5.90 0.88
C ALA A 50 -9.85 6.20 -0.30
N ASP A 51 -10.92 5.42 -0.46
CA ASP A 51 -11.95 5.65 -1.47
C ASP A 51 -12.92 6.75 -1.01
N GLY A 52 -13.07 7.76 -1.86
CA GLY A 52 -13.98 8.89 -1.65
C GLY A 52 -15.15 8.91 -2.63
N GLU A 53 -15.33 7.85 -3.43
CA GLU A 53 -16.49 7.75 -4.32
C GLU A 53 -17.78 7.62 -3.49
N VAL A 54 -18.62 8.65 -3.59
CA VAL A 54 -19.95 8.68 -2.97
C VAL A 54 -20.98 8.83 -4.08
N PHE A 55 -21.99 7.95 -4.09
CA PHE A 55 -23.14 8.11 -4.98
C PHE A 55 -23.98 9.32 -4.53
N SER A 56 -24.09 10.34 -5.38
CA SER A 56 -24.76 11.61 -5.09
C SER A 56 -26.17 11.74 -5.68
N GLY A 57 -26.69 10.65 -6.26
CA GLY A 57 -28.05 10.62 -6.82
C GLY A 57 -29.13 10.50 -5.74
N GLU A 58 -30.38 10.74 -6.16
CA GLU A 58 -31.54 10.52 -5.29
C GLU A 58 -31.72 9.03 -4.99
N THR A 59 -31.90 8.69 -3.72
CA THR A 59 -32.18 7.33 -3.26
C THR A 59 -33.28 7.34 -2.20
N PRO A 60 -34.07 6.26 -2.09
CA PRO A 60 -35.00 6.10 -0.98
C PRO A 60 -34.28 6.13 0.37
N SER A 61 -34.90 6.76 1.38
CA SER A 61 -34.33 6.86 2.73
C SER A 61 -34.15 5.51 3.43
N ASP A 62 -34.87 4.48 2.97
CA ASP A 62 -34.87 3.12 3.48
C ASP A 62 -34.06 2.14 2.60
N LEU A 63 -33.28 2.64 1.63
CA LEU A 63 -32.48 1.83 0.70
C LEU A 63 -31.63 0.77 1.42
N ALA A 64 -30.98 1.16 2.52
CA ALA A 64 -30.14 0.24 3.29
C ALA A 64 -30.96 -0.82 4.06
N ALA A 65 -32.16 -0.48 4.52
CA ALA A 65 -33.01 -1.38 5.30
C ALA A 65 -33.77 -2.38 4.42
N ARG A 66 -34.04 -2.01 3.17
CA ARG A 66 -34.79 -2.80 2.19
C ARG A 66 -33.93 -3.12 0.95
N HIS A 67 -32.64 -3.28 1.16
CA HIS A 67 -31.66 -3.43 0.08
C HIS A 67 -32.01 -4.58 -0.87
N ASP A 68 -32.47 -5.71 -0.32
CA ASP A 68 -32.83 -6.89 -1.11
C ASP A 68 -34.05 -6.61 -2.00
N ASP A 69 -35.07 -5.93 -1.49
CA ASP A 69 -36.25 -5.53 -2.28
C ASP A 69 -35.81 -4.66 -3.48
N TYR A 70 -34.93 -3.69 -3.28
CA TYR A 70 -34.46 -2.81 -4.37
C TYR A 70 -33.49 -3.49 -5.34
N LEU A 71 -32.77 -4.53 -4.90
CA LEU A 71 -31.76 -5.22 -5.71
C LEU A 71 -32.33 -6.43 -6.47
N TYR A 72 -33.37 -7.06 -5.93
CA TYR A 72 -33.86 -8.36 -6.41
C TYR A 72 -35.35 -8.42 -6.74
N ASP A 73 -36.18 -7.43 -6.36
CA ASP A 73 -37.56 -7.39 -6.83
C ASP A 73 -37.65 -6.67 -8.20
N ASP A 74 -38.27 -7.35 -9.17
CA ASP A 74 -38.66 -6.84 -10.51
C ASP A 74 -39.88 -5.90 -10.44
#